data_AF-A0A3S0C1X1-F1
#
_entry.id   AF-A0A3S0C1X1-F1
#
_cell.length_a   1.000
_cell.length_b   1.000
_cell.length_c   1.000
_cell.angle_alpha   90.00
_cell.angle_beta   90.00
_cell.angle_gamma   90.00
#
_symmetry.space_group_name_H-M   'P 1'
#
loop_
_entity.id
_entity.type
_entity.pdbx_description
1 polymer ?
#
loop_
_entity_poly.entity_id
_entity_poly.type
_entity_poly.pdbx_seq_one_letter_code
_entity_poly.pdbx_strand_id
1 'polypeptide(L)'
;MSAPAVPDVLTITVLESATIFEGPDTIYRYDLPGTGIIDGWALAAVIDQARELCSLDWPDVEIIVDADEPTTELLTRTLLNKGVAAYPSEVLHETPLPEPESREVTVTRPTRRAGQHRLRGGISPFHLVTAAVVLVIVGLSLWVVGGPSGAEEQPALPPVPSSSAPGPDPEKNSAGKETSAIREPEPPKAVLEHEHLRVVVPAGFQLEDRGDGLLATGDDPGLRIHLAADPVYSVPAETVAAQIHTMVEEDHTLHPLEPERAARGLEVIRYRELPGDDSEVTWSTWVEDGHQFSVGCHTRQTPTIPQEAACRMAVDSVELTGRV
;
A
#
# COMPACT_ATOMS: atom_id res chain seq x y z
N MET A 1 1.74 13.08 36.43
CA MET A 1 1.98 12.40 35.14
C MET A 1 3.47 12.53 34.90
N SER A 2 4.21 11.46 35.18
CA SER A 2 5.66 11.44 35.02
C SER A 2 6.00 11.42 33.53
N ALA A 3 7.02 12.17 33.13
CA ALA A 3 7.58 12.10 31.79
C ALA A 3 7.99 10.65 31.46
N PRO A 4 7.87 10.20 30.19
CA PRO A 4 8.45 8.92 29.79
C PRO A 4 9.97 8.98 30.05
N ALA A 5 10.50 7.97 30.74
CA ALA A 5 11.94 7.80 30.86
C ALA A 5 12.50 7.61 29.45
N VAL A 6 13.49 8.42 29.08
CA VAL A 6 14.28 8.19 27.87
C VAL A 6 15.06 6.90 28.13
N PRO A 7 15.00 5.88 27.23
CA PRO A 7 15.82 4.70 27.41
C PRO A 7 17.30 5.11 27.42
N ASP A 8 18.06 4.61 28.39
CA ASP A 8 19.49 4.85 28.44
C ASP A 8 20.14 4.21 27.20
N VAL A 9 21.00 4.96 26.52
CA VAL A 9 21.68 4.53 25.30
C VAL A 9 23.10 4.07 25.65
N LEU A 10 23.49 2.90 25.18
CA LEU A 10 24.83 2.34 25.34
C LEU A 10 25.51 2.18 23.97
N THR A 11 26.64 2.84 23.75
CA THR A 11 27.49 2.62 22.57
C THR A 11 28.59 1.63 22.88
N ILE A 12 28.72 0.58 22.07
CA ILE A 12 29.79 -0.41 22.13
C ILE A 12 30.68 -0.23 20.90
N THR A 13 31.87 0.33 21.11
CA THR A 13 32.87 0.47 20.04
C THR A 13 33.87 -0.67 20.14
N VAL A 14 33.97 -1.50 19.10
CA VAL A 14 34.89 -2.63 19.05
C VAL A 14 36.07 -2.29 18.16
N LEU A 15 37.25 -2.30 18.74
CA LEU A 15 38.53 -2.17 18.05
C LEU A 15 39.30 -3.49 18.15
N GLU A 16 40.29 -3.67 17.28
CA GLU A 16 41.20 -4.82 17.37
C GLU A 16 42.07 -4.80 18.65
N SER A 17 42.21 -3.65 19.29
CA SER A 17 43.02 -3.49 20.51
C SER A 17 42.19 -3.44 21.81
N ALA A 18 40.88 -3.18 21.73
CA ALA A 18 40.00 -3.06 22.88
C ALA A 18 38.52 -2.98 22.46
N THR A 19 37.61 -3.35 23.36
CA THR A 19 36.20 -2.95 23.29
C THR A 19 35.92 -1.84 24.30
N ILE A 20 35.22 -0.80 23.86
CA ILE A 20 34.84 0.37 24.65
C ILE A 20 33.32 0.34 24.84
N PHE A 21 32.87 0.57 26.06
CA PHE A 21 31.45 0.67 26.42
C PHE A 21 31.19 2.09 26.92
N GLU A 22 30.31 2.83 26.25
CA GLU A 22 29.94 4.21 26.58
C GLU A 22 28.45 4.30 26.89
N GLY A 23 28.10 4.40 28.17
CA GLY A 23 26.72 4.59 28.63
C GLY A 23 26.69 5.42 29.92
N PRO A 24 26.14 4.91 31.03
CA PRO A 24 26.16 5.61 32.32
C PRO A 24 27.59 5.83 32.85
N ASP A 25 28.48 4.87 32.59
CA ASP A 25 29.92 4.97 32.80
C ASP A 25 30.67 4.53 31.53
N THR A 26 31.91 4.96 31.36
CA THR A 26 32.79 4.52 30.26
C THR A 26 33.77 3.44 30.74
N ILE A 27 33.71 2.25 30.12
CA ILE A 27 34.59 1.11 30.46
C ILE A 27 35.40 0.70 29.23
N TYR A 28 36.71 0.51 29.43
CA TYR A 28 37.65 0.04 28.40
C TYR A 28 38.10 -1.39 28.71
N ARG A 29 37.84 -2.33 27.80
CA ARG A 29 38.19 -3.75 27.91
C ARG A 29 39.22 -4.13 26.84
N TYR A 30 40.50 -4.10 27.22
CA TYR A 30 41.62 -4.50 26.36
C TYR A 30 41.74 -6.02 26.18
N ASP A 31 41.00 -6.79 26.97
CA ASP A 31 40.92 -8.25 26.92
C ASP A 31 39.85 -8.78 25.97
N LEU A 32 39.05 -7.88 25.36
CA LEU A 32 37.96 -8.22 24.43
C LEU A 32 38.21 -7.53 23.07
N PRO A 33 39.13 -8.02 22.23
CA PRO A 33 39.33 -7.49 20.89
C PRO A 33 38.27 -8.03 19.90
N GLY A 34 38.06 -7.34 18.78
CA GLY A 34 37.11 -7.74 17.73
C GLY A 34 37.32 -9.15 17.20
N THR A 35 38.58 -9.52 16.91
CA THR A 35 38.97 -10.91 16.58
C THR A 35 38.46 -11.94 17.59
N GLY A 36 38.48 -11.62 18.89
CA GLY A 36 37.97 -12.51 19.92
C GLY A 36 36.46 -12.67 19.95
N ILE A 37 35.72 -11.67 19.45
CA ILE A 37 34.27 -11.71 19.31
C ILE A 37 33.89 -12.62 18.14
N ILE A 38 34.57 -12.49 17.00
CA ILE A 38 34.40 -13.34 15.82
C ILE A 38 34.74 -14.80 16.11
N ASP A 39 35.86 -15.04 16.81
CA ASP A 39 36.27 -16.38 17.24
C ASP A 39 35.37 -16.95 18.37
N GLY A 40 34.42 -16.15 18.87
CA GLY A 40 33.33 -16.56 19.74
C GLY A 40 33.66 -16.64 21.23
N TRP A 41 34.91 -16.43 21.64
CA TRP A 41 35.30 -16.52 23.05
C TRP A 41 35.06 -15.21 23.84
N ALA A 42 35.11 -14.05 23.17
CA ALA A 42 34.90 -12.74 23.81
C ALA A 42 33.42 -12.29 23.79
N LEU A 43 32.59 -12.86 22.90
CA LEU A 43 31.20 -12.45 22.68
C LEU A 43 30.36 -12.47 23.96
N ALA A 44 30.44 -13.56 24.74
CA ALA A 44 29.68 -13.68 25.99
C ALA A 44 30.11 -12.62 27.02
N ALA A 45 31.42 -12.37 27.13
CA ALA A 45 31.97 -11.40 28.07
C ALA A 45 31.60 -9.95 27.70
N VAL A 46 31.48 -9.64 26.40
CA VAL A 46 30.98 -8.34 25.93
C VAL A 46 29.52 -8.12 26.36
N ILE A 47 28.68 -9.14 26.20
CA ILE A 47 27.26 -9.06 26.57
C ILE A 47 27.09 -8.98 28.10
N ASP A 48 27.87 -9.75 28.85
CA ASP A 48 27.83 -9.70 30.31
C ASP A 48 28.28 -8.32 30.83
N GLN A 49 29.29 -7.71 30.20
CA GLN A 49 29.73 -6.35 30.52
C GLN A 49 28.64 -5.31 30.23
N ALA A 50 27.97 -5.40 29.07
CA ALA A 50 26.87 -4.52 28.71
C ALA A 50 25.70 -4.65 29.70
N ARG A 51 25.37 -5.88 30.11
CA ARG A 51 24.34 -6.14 31.12
C ARG A 51 24.72 -5.59 32.49
N GLU A 52 25.98 -5.73 32.90
CA GLU A 52 26.44 -5.19 34.18
C GLU A 52 26.33 -3.66 34.22
N LEU A 53 26.76 -3.02 33.12
CA LEU A 53 26.73 -1.57 32.97
C LEU A 53 25.30 -1.01 32.92
N CYS A 54 24.38 -1.70 32.25
CA CYS A 54 22.96 -1.31 32.10
C CYS A 54 22.03 -2.15 32.98
N SER A 55 22.49 -2.58 34.17
CA SER A 55 21.77 -3.55 35.01
C SER A 55 20.39 -3.09 35.50
N LEU A 56 20.15 -1.77 35.54
CA LEU A 56 18.87 -1.18 35.96
C LEU A 56 17.80 -1.25 34.85
N ASP A 57 18.22 -1.07 33.60
CA ASP A 57 17.32 -0.92 32.45
C ASP A 57 17.39 -2.12 31.49
N TRP A 58 18.11 -3.19 31.85
CA TRP A 58 18.15 -4.40 31.03
C TRP A 58 16.84 -5.20 31.10
N PRO A 59 16.22 -5.60 29.97
CA PRO A 59 16.71 -5.51 28.59
C PRO A 59 16.22 -4.28 27.80
N ASP A 60 15.47 -3.37 28.43
CA ASP A 60 14.91 -2.12 27.86
C ASP A 60 15.99 -1.01 27.67
N VAL A 61 17.14 -1.38 27.08
CA VAL A 61 18.27 -0.49 26.75
C VAL A 61 18.48 -0.46 25.23
N GLU A 62 18.82 0.71 24.68
CA GLU A 62 19.20 0.83 23.27
C GLU A 62 20.72 0.72 23.13
N ILE A 63 21.18 -0.26 22.34
CA ILE A 63 22.61 -0.50 22.12
C ILE A 63 23.01 -0.10 20.70
N ILE A 64 24.05 0.71 20.59
CA ILE A 64 24.67 1.11 19.33
C ILE A 64 25.97 0.33 19.19
N VAL A 65 26.16 -0.39 18.09
CA VAL A 65 27.37 -1.17 17.83
C VAL A 65 28.20 -0.48 16.76
N ASP A 66 29.40 -0.06 17.13
CA ASP A 66 30.38 0.56 16.24
C ASP A 66 31.59 -0.38 16.08
N ALA A 67 31.58 -1.20 15.04
CA ALA A 67 32.60 -2.22 14.79
C ALA A 67 32.76 -2.48 13.28
N ASP A 68 33.71 -3.32 12.90
CA ASP A 68 33.78 -3.83 11.54
C ASP A 68 32.55 -4.69 11.20
N GLU A 69 32.15 -4.71 9.93
CA GLU A 69 30.92 -5.34 9.42
C GLU A 69 30.62 -6.75 10.00
N PRO A 70 31.56 -7.73 9.99
CA PRO A 70 31.27 -9.05 10.52
C PRO A 70 31.03 -9.05 12.04
N THR A 71 31.69 -8.16 12.78
CA THR A 71 31.54 -8.04 14.24
C THR A 71 30.23 -7.35 14.59
N THR A 72 29.88 -6.29 13.84
CA THR A 72 28.61 -5.57 13.98
C THR A 72 27.42 -6.49 13.75
N GLU A 73 27.43 -7.30 12.68
CA GLU A 73 26.35 -8.26 12.41
C GLU A 73 26.22 -9.30 13.54
N LEU A 74 27.35 -9.86 13.98
CA LEU A 74 27.37 -10.89 15.02
C LEU A 74 26.85 -10.35 16.37
N LEU A 75 27.31 -9.17 16.80
CA LEU A 75 26.88 -8.55 18.05
C LEU A 75 25.42 -8.13 18.01
N THR A 76 25.01 -7.42 16.95
CA THR A 76 23.63 -6.95 16.77
C THR A 76 22.65 -8.12 16.81
N ARG A 77 22.92 -9.17 16.02
CA ARG A 77 22.09 -10.39 16.02
C ARG A 77 22.03 -11.06 17.39
N THR A 78 23.15 -11.11 18.11
CA THR A 78 23.19 -11.78 19.42
C THR A 78 22.44 -10.99 20.50
N LEU A 79 22.50 -9.66 20.46
CA LEU A 79 21.76 -8.78 21.36
C LEU A 79 20.25 -8.83 21.08
N LEU A 80 19.85 -8.79 19.82
CA LEU A 80 18.45 -8.94 19.40
C LEU A 80 17.87 -10.29 19.85
N ASN A 81 18.62 -11.38 19.68
CA ASN A 81 18.23 -12.71 20.17
C ASN A 81 18.07 -12.78 21.71
N LYS A 82 18.69 -11.86 22.45
CA LYS A 82 18.55 -11.73 23.91
C LYS A 82 17.46 -10.73 24.31
N GLY A 83 16.71 -10.18 23.35
CA GLY A 83 15.60 -9.26 23.57
C GLY A 83 16.02 -7.81 23.78
N VAL A 84 17.24 -7.44 23.39
CA VAL A 84 17.77 -6.08 23.54
C VAL A 84 17.78 -5.39 22.18
N ALA A 85 17.31 -4.14 22.13
CA ALA A 85 17.35 -3.32 20.92
C ALA A 85 18.81 -2.97 20.60
N ALA A 86 19.31 -3.42 19.45
CA ALA A 86 20.67 -3.17 19.01
C ALA A 86 20.70 -2.72 17.55
N TYR A 87 21.53 -1.71 17.25
CA TYR A 87 21.63 -1.10 15.93
C TYR A 87 23.10 -0.84 15.54
N PRO A 88 23.45 -0.91 14.24
CA PRO A 88 24.75 -0.45 13.74
C PRO A 88 24.94 1.06 13.95
N SER A 89 26.16 1.52 14.21
CA SER A 89 26.50 2.95 14.33
C SER A 89 26.23 3.73 13.04
N GLU A 90 26.28 3.06 11.88
CA GLU A 90 26.00 3.66 10.57
C GLU A 90 24.55 4.12 10.41
N VAL A 91 23.62 3.53 11.17
CA VAL A 91 22.21 3.94 11.19
C VAL A 91 22.02 5.27 11.96
N LEU A 92 22.96 5.62 12.84
CA LEU A 92 22.92 6.83 13.66
C LEU A 92 23.85 7.95 13.19
N HIS A 93 24.70 7.68 12.21
CA HIS A 93 25.26 8.77 11.42
C HIS A 93 24.11 9.43 10.64
N GLU A 94 23.50 10.44 11.26
CA GLU A 94 22.99 11.60 10.54
C GLU A 94 24.05 11.90 9.48
N THR A 95 23.73 11.58 8.23
CA THR A 95 24.55 12.00 7.11
C THR A 95 24.75 13.49 7.32
N PRO A 96 25.98 13.99 7.58
CA PRO A 96 26.19 15.41 7.70
C PRO A 96 25.60 16.00 6.42
N LEU A 97 24.58 16.84 6.57
CA LEU A 97 23.99 17.53 5.44
C LEU A 97 25.17 18.07 4.62
N PRO A 98 25.29 17.71 3.34
CA PRO A 98 26.41 18.21 2.54
C PRO A 98 26.43 19.72 2.72
N GLU A 99 27.57 20.27 3.15
CA GLU A 99 27.74 21.71 3.27
C GLU A 99 27.21 22.32 1.97
N PRO A 100 26.32 23.33 2.03
CA PRO A 100 25.75 23.89 0.83
C PRO A 100 26.87 24.57 0.06
N GLU A 101 27.48 23.85 -0.88
CA GLU A 101 28.10 24.49 -2.03
C GLU A 101 27.00 25.35 -2.63
N SER A 102 27.24 26.65 -2.55
CA SER A 102 26.37 27.72 -3.01
C SER A 102 26.06 27.55 -4.50
N ARG A 103 25.07 26.71 -4.80
CA ARG A 103 24.19 26.91 -5.94
C ARG A 103 22.91 27.44 -5.33
N GLU A 104 22.75 28.75 -5.41
CA GLU A 104 21.50 29.44 -5.10
C GLU A 104 20.35 28.76 -5.86
N VAL A 105 19.67 27.83 -5.20
CA VAL A 105 18.32 27.45 -5.60
C VAL A 105 17.47 28.64 -5.21
N THR A 106 17.11 29.46 -6.20
CA THR A 106 16.23 30.62 -5.99
C THR A 106 14.84 30.11 -5.62
N VAL A 107 14.62 29.82 -4.34
CA VAL A 107 13.30 29.51 -3.79
C VAL A 107 12.49 30.80 -3.84
N THR A 108 11.69 30.96 -4.89
CA THR A 108 10.77 32.09 -5.02
C THR A 108 9.60 31.84 -4.07
N ARG A 109 9.72 32.32 -2.83
CA ARG A 109 8.61 32.36 -1.87
C ARG A 109 7.61 33.44 -2.32
N PRO A 110 6.35 33.12 -2.69
CA PRO A 110 5.39 34.14 -3.07
C PRO A 110 5.03 34.97 -1.83
N THR A 111 5.45 36.23 -1.79
CA THR A 111 4.98 37.19 -0.80
C THR A 111 3.65 37.77 -1.27
N ARG A 112 2.66 37.85 -0.37
CA ARG A 112 1.26 38.27 -0.63
C ARG A 112 1.10 39.77 -0.98
N ARG A 113 2.15 40.43 -1.48
CA ARG A 113 2.14 41.84 -1.93
C ARG A 113 3.10 42.04 -3.11
N ALA A 114 2.71 41.53 -4.27
CA ALA A 114 3.12 42.03 -5.59
C ALA A 114 1.88 41.85 -6.47
N GLY A 115 1.15 42.89 -6.87
CA GLY A 115 1.66 43.91 -7.78
C GLY A 115 1.24 43.54 -9.20
N GLN A 116 -0.03 43.76 -9.53
CA GLN A 116 -0.62 43.89 -10.88
C GLN A 116 0.01 43.04 -12.00
N HIS A 117 -0.57 41.86 -12.26
CA HIS A 117 -0.34 41.16 -13.53
C HIS A 117 -0.91 41.97 -14.70
N ARG A 118 -0.04 42.67 -15.45
CA ARG A 118 -0.31 43.00 -16.84
C ARG A 118 -0.26 41.68 -17.62
N LEU A 119 -1.41 41.19 -18.06
CA LEU A 119 -1.53 40.09 -19.00
C LEU A 119 -0.88 40.49 -20.33
N ARG A 120 0.36 40.07 -20.55
CA ARG A 120 0.97 39.97 -21.88
C ARG A 120 0.96 38.49 -22.26
N GLY A 121 -0.19 38.05 -22.77
CA GLY A 121 -0.36 36.70 -23.31
C GLY A 121 0.50 36.53 -24.55
N GLY A 122 1.53 35.69 -24.45
CA GLY A 122 2.14 35.07 -25.62
C GLY A 122 1.26 33.92 -26.05
N ILE A 123 0.62 34.05 -27.22
CA ILE A 123 -0.19 32.99 -27.81
C ILE A 123 0.79 31.90 -28.28
N SER A 124 0.84 30.79 -27.55
CA SER A 124 1.52 29.58 -28.00
C SER A 124 0.89 29.10 -29.32
N PRO A 125 1.67 28.64 -30.32
CA PRO A 125 1.15 28.13 -31.60
C PRO A 125 0.14 26.99 -31.40
N PHE A 126 0.20 26.28 -30.28
CA PHE A 126 -0.75 25.22 -29.95
C PHE A 126 -2.17 25.75 -29.69
N HIS A 127 -2.31 26.94 -29.09
CA HIS A 127 -3.61 27.57 -28.84
C HIS A 127 -4.28 28.09 -30.13
N LEU A 128 -3.50 28.45 -31.15
CA LEU A 128 -4.05 28.80 -32.47
C LEU A 128 -4.67 27.58 -33.15
N VAL A 129 -4.04 26.41 -33.02
CA VAL A 129 -4.58 25.15 -33.55
C VAL A 129 -5.88 24.79 -32.83
N THR A 130 -5.92 24.89 -31.49
CA THR A 130 -7.15 24.61 -30.71
C THR A 130 -8.28 25.58 -31.08
N ALA A 131 -7.99 26.88 -31.22
CA ALA A 131 -8.99 27.88 -31.60
C ALA A 131 -9.53 27.65 -33.02
N ALA A 132 -8.68 27.24 -33.97
CA ALA A 132 -9.09 26.90 -35.32
C ALA A 132 -10.03 25.69 -35.35
N VAL A 133 -9.72 24.64 -34.58
CA VAL A 133 -10.59 23.46 -34.46
C VAL A 133 -11.94 23.82 -33.87
N VAL A 134 -11.97 24.66 -32.82
CA VAL A 134 -13.23 25.13 -32.21
C VAL A 134 -14.06 25.95 -33.21
N LEU A 135 -13.44 26.85 -33.98
CA LEU A 135 -14.14 27.64 -35.01
C LEU A 135 -14.69 26.77 -36.14
N VAL A 136 -13.98 25.70 -36.53
CA VAL A 136 -14.49 24.74 -37.52
C VAL A 136 -15.70 23.98 -36.96
N ILE A 137 -15.65 23.52 -35.71
CA ILE A 137 -16.77 22.83 -35.06
C ILE A 137 -17.98 23.76 -34.91
N VAL A 138 -17.78 25.02 -34.52
CA VAL A 138 -18.85 26.03 -34.42
C VAL A 138 -19.40 26.42 -35.79
N GLY A 139 -18.55 26.56 -36.80
CA GLY A 139 -18.97 26.82 -38.18
C GLY A 139 -19.83 25.69 -38.76
N LEU A 140 -19.45 24.43 -38.48
CA LEU A 140 -20.21 23.25 -38.89
C LEU A 140 -21.54 23.10 -38.15
N SER A 141 -21.59 23.44 -36.85
CA SER A 141 -22.84 23.37 -36.08
C SER A 141 -23.84 24.47 -36.41
N LEU A 142 -23.37 25.66 -36.82
CA LEU A 142 -24.24 26.75 -37.29
C LEU A 142 -24.79 26.53 -38.71
N TRP A 143 -24.11 25.72 -39.54
CA TRP A 143 -24.60 25.41 -40.89
C TRP A 143 -25.76 24.40 -40.90
N VAL A 144 -25.94 23.62 -39.83
CA VAL A 144 -27.02 22.63 -39.71
C VAL A 144 -28.36 23.26 -39.27
N VAL A 145 -28.36 24.48 -38.75
CA VAL A 145 -29.57 25.18 -38.25
C VAL A 145 -30.09 26.24 -39.24
N GLY A 146 -29.44 26.42 -40.40
CA GLY A 146 -29.73 27.49 -41.37
C GLY A 146 -30.57 27.12 -42.60
N GLY A 147 -31.40 26.08 -42.56
CA GLY A 147 -32.37 25.79 -43.64
C GLY A 147 -33.62 26.69 -43.54
N PRO A 148 -34.11 27.32 -44.62
CA PRO A 148 -35.14 28.36 -44.55
C PRO A 148 -36.52 27.84 -44.16
N SER A 149 -37.14 28.53 -43.20
CA SER A 149 -38.54 28.39 -42.81
C SER A 149 -39.49 28.68 -43.98
N GLY A 150 -40.25 27.68 -44.39
CA GLY A 150 -41.50 27.87 -45.12
C GLY A 150 -42.62 28.21 -44.14
N ALA A 151 -43.34 29.29 -44.42
CA ALA A 151 -44.53 29.74 -43.71
C ALA A 151 -45.79 29.07 -44.26
N GLU A 152 -46.73 28.68 -43.39
CA GLU A 152 -48.19 28.58 -43.65
C GLU A 152 -48.88 28.30 -42.29
N GLU A 153 -49.48 29.30 -41.64
CA GLU A 153 -50.86 29.83 -41.79
C GLU A 153 -51.92 29.05 -40.96
N GLN A 154 -52.49 29.76 -39.98
CA GLN A 154 -53.63 29.46 -39.10
C GLN A 154 -54.90 30.08 -39.76
N PRO A 155 -56.21 29.71 -39.54
CA PRO A 155 -56.86 28.96 -38.42
C PRO A 155 -58.02 27.98 -38.82
N ALA A 156 -58.53 27.18 -37.86
CA ALA A 156 -59.96 27.14 -37.42
C ALA A 156 -60.32 25.87 -36.60
N LEU A 157 -60.95 26.06 -35.43
CA LEU A 157 -61.70 25.07 -34.63
C LEU A 157 -63.19 25.06 -35.08
N PRO A 158 -64.15 24.22 -34.57
CA PRO A 158 -64.17 23.00 -33.71
C PRO A 158 -65.04 21.87 -34.41
N PRO A 159 -65.67 20.81 -33.80
CA PRO A 159 -65.86 20.44 -32.39
C PRO A 159 -65.63 18.96 -31.98
N VAL A 160 -65.55 18.78 -30.66
CA VAL A 160 -65.65 17.51 -29.94
C VAL A 160 -67.09 16.97 -30.03
N PRO A 161 -67.28 15.64 -29.95
CA PRO A 161 -68.25 15.15 -29.00
C PRO A 161 -67.70 14.07 -28.06
N SER A 162 -68.15 14.20 -26.82
CA SER A 162 -67.97 13.31 -25.68
C SER A 162 -68.42 11.87 -25.94
N SER A 163 -67.73 10.90 -25.33
CA SER A 163 -68.39 9.71 -24.78
C SER A 163 -67.64 9.15 -23.57
N SER A 164 -68.26 9.37 -22.40
CA SER A 164 -68.54 8.43 -21.30
C SER A 164 -67.41 7.55 -20.69
N ALA A 165 -67.18 7.82 -19.40
CA ALA A 165 -66.59 7.08 -18.27
C ALA A 165 -67.02 5.58 -18.10
N PRO A 166 -66.78 4.89 -16.94
CA PRO A 166 -65.56 4.62 -16.14
C PRO A 166 -65.40 3.14 -15.67
N GLY A 167 -64.19 2.74 -15.24
CA GLY A 167 -63.95 1.78 -14.13
C GLY A 167 -64.24 0.26 -14.31
N PRO A 168 -63.98 -0.60 -13.30
CA PRO A 168 -62.78 -1.47 -13.21
C PRO A 168 -63.03 -2.99 -13.01
N ASP A 169 -61.99 -3.81 -13.34
CA ASP A 169 -61.60 -5.17 -12.87
C ASP A 169 -62.62 -6.34 -12.89
N PRO A 170 -62.24 -7.66 -12.75
CA PRO A 170 -60.94 -8.27 -12.44
C PRO A 170 -60.52 -9.52 -13.26
N GLU A 171 -59.31 -10.00 -12.96
CA GLU A 171 -58.87 -11.41 -12.91
C GLU A 171 -58.81 -12.27 -14.19
N LYS A 172 -57.58 -12.58 -14.59
CA LYS A 172 -57.25 -13.94 -15.03
C LYS A 172 -55.89 -14.38 -14.48
N ASN A 173 -55.96 -15.20 -13.44
CA ASN A 173 -54.88 -16.06 -12.96
C ASN A 173 -54.19 -16.75 -14.14
N SER A 174 -52.90 -16.48 -14.31
CA SER A 174 -52.00 -17.40 -14.98
C SER A 174 -50.90 -17.72 -13.98
N ALA A 175 -51.00 -18.92 -13.40
CA ALA A 175 -50.03 -19.49 -12.49
C ALA A 175 -48.66 -19.53 -13.18
N GLY A 176 -47.83 -18.53 -12.88
CA GLY A 176 -46.38 -18.60 -13.06
C GLY A 176 -45.86 -19.58 -12.01
N LYS A 177 -45.46 -20.76 -12.47
CA LYS A 177 -44.70 -21.72 -11.70
C LYS A 177 -43.39 -21.05 -11.28
N GLU A 178 -43.38 -20.41 -10.11
CA GLU A 178 -42.14 -20.03 -9.44
C GLU A 178 -41.38 -21.33 -9.16
N THR A 179 -40.43 -21.63 -10.02
CA THR A 179 -39.30 -22.47 -9.66
C THR A 179 -38.63 -21.74 -8.49
N SER A 180 -38.94 -22.16 -7.26
CA SER A 180 -38.04 -21.97 -6.13
C SER A 180 -36.78 -22.75 -6.47
N ALA A 181 -35.86 -22.10 -7.18
CA ALA A 181 -34.47 -22.46 -7.10
C ALA A 181 -34.10 -22.30 -5.62
N ILE A 182 -33.85 -23.41 -4.95
CA ILE A 182 -33.18 -23.41 -3.65
C ILE A 182 -31.86 -22.71 -3.90
N ARG A 183 -31.78 -21.41 -3.60
CA ARG A 183 -30.49 -20.74 -3.47
C ARG A 183 -29.86 -21.34 -2.23
N GLU A 184 -28.79 -22.09 -2.44
CA GLU A 184 -27.90 -22.46 -1.35
C GLU A 184 -27.57 -21.19 -0.55
N PRO A 185 -27.74 -21.19 0.78
CA PRO A 185 -27.47 -20.00 1.57
C PRO A 185 -26.02 -19.58 1.33
N GLU A 186 -25.85 -18.34 0.86
CA GLU A 186 -24.53 -17.76 0.64
C GLU A 186 -23.76 -17.81 1.97
N PRO A 187 -22.49 -18.28 1.97
CA PRO A 187 -21.73 -18.38 3.21
C PRO A 187 -21.67 -17.00 3.89
N PRO A 188 -21.79 -16.96 5.23
CA PRO A 188 -21.80 -15.69 5.95
C PRO A 188 -20.51 -14.92 5.65
N LYS A 189 -20.65 -13.63 5.32
CA LYS A 189 -19.54 -12.71 5.01
C LYS A 189 -19.38 -11.69 6.12
N ALA A 190 -18.15 -11.22 6.32
CA ALA A 190 -17.82 -10.09 7.18
C ALA A 190 -17.18 -8.98 6.34
N VAL A 191 -17.52 -7.74 6.65
CA VAL A 191 -16.84 -6.54 6.13
C VAL A 191 -15.84 -6.12 7.18
N LEU A 192 -14.57 -6.09 6.83
CA LEU A 192 -13.49 -5.64 7.69
C LEU A 192 -12.96 -4.30 7.17
N GLU A 193 -12.75 -3.35 8.07
CA GLU A 193 -12.27 -2.02 7.78
C GLU A 193 -11.16 -1.66 8.77
N HIS A 194 -10.04 -1.14 8.27
CA HIS A 194 -8.95 -0.63 9.08
C HIS A 194 -8.26 0.52 8.35
N GLU A 195 -8.07 1.65 9.03
CA GLU A 195 -7.58 2.90 8.44
C GLU A 195 -8.38 3.28 7.18
N HIS A 196 -7.74 3.18 6.00
CA HIS A 196 -8.30 3.55 4.71
C HIS A 196 -8.60 2.33 3.84
N LEU A 197 -8.54 1.10 4.36
CA LEU A 197 -8.77 -0.12 3.59
C LEU A 197 -10.03 -0.83 4.07
N ARG A 198 -10.84 -1.29 3.12
CA ARG A 198 -12.04 -2.11 3.35
C ARG A 198 -11.99 -3.36 2.51
N VAL A 199 -12.39 -4.49 3.10
CA VAL A 199 -12.40 -5.79 2.43
C VAL A 199 -13.57 -6.64 2.92
N VAL A 200 -14.07 -7.51 2.05
CA VAL A 200 -15.08 -8.52 2.37
C VAL A 200 -14.40 -9.90 2.40
N VAL A 201 -14.59 -10.62 3.50
CA VAL A 201 -14.03 -11.95 3.76
C VAL A 201 -15.10 -12.87 4.37
N PRO A 202 -14.88 -14.19 4.45
CA PRO A 202 -15.78 -15.06 5.20
C PRO A 202 -15.93 -14.59 6.66
N ALA A 203 -17.10 -14.86 7.25
CA ALA A 203 -17.32 -14.56 8.66
C ALA A 203 -16.31 -15.31 9.55
N GLY A 204 -15.90 -14.68 10.65
CA GLY A 204 -14.90 -15.22 11.58
C GLY A 204 -13.49 -14.67 11.36
N PHE A 205 -13.23 -14.01 10.22
CA PHE A 205 -11.97 -13.32 10.00
C PHE A 205 -11.85 -12.05 10.85
N GLN A 206 -10.63 -11.75 11.28
CA GLN A 206 -10.23 -10.55 12.01
C GLN A 206 -9.04 -9.92 11.29
N LEU A 207 -8.93 -8.59 11.39
CA LEU A 207 -7.89 -7.81 10.74
C LEU A 207 -6.89 -7.31 11.78
N GLU A 208 -5.60 -7.51 11.51
CA GLU A 208 -4.49 -7.11 12.36
C GLU A 208 -3.52 -6.24 11.55
N ASP A 209 -3.04 -5.15 12.13
CA ASP A 209 -2.00 -4.30 11.53
C ASP A 209 -0.61 -4.86 11.85
N ARG A 210 0.23 -5.03 10.82
CA ARG A 210 1.61 -5.54 10.93
C ARG A 210 2.67 -4.48 10.64
N GLY A 211 2.28 -3.23 10.37
CA GLY A 211 3.16 -2.11 10.06
C GLY A 211 3.56 -2.02 8.58
N ASP A 212 3.72 -3.16 7.91
CA ASP A 212 3.98 -3.29 6.46
C ASP A 212 2.72 -3.65 5.64
N GLY A 213 1.59 -3.79 6.32
CA GLY A 213 0.31 -4.15 5.72
C GLY A 213 -0.67 -4.68 6.76
N LEU A 214 -1.80 -5.16 6.28
CA LEU A 214 -2.84 -5.76 7.11
C LEU A 214 -2.86 -7.28 6.91
N LEU A 215 -3.09 -8.00 8.00
CA LEU A 215 -3.22 -9.45 8.00
C LEU A 215 -4.63 -9.84 8.45
N ALA A 216 -5.39 -10.46 7.55
CA ALA A 216 -6.66 -11.07 7.91
C ALA A 216 -6.46 -12.55 8.28
N THR A 217 -6.92 -12.94 9.46
CA THR A 217 -6.86 -14.31 9.99
C THR A 217 -8.23 -14.78 10.44
N GLY A 218 -8.57 -16.05 10.23
CA GLY A 218 -9.88 -16.62 10.59
C GLY A 218 -9.76 -17.97 11.30
N ASP A 219 -10.85 -18.73 11.30
CA ASP A 219 -10.93 -20.03 11.99
C ASP A 219 -9.99 -21.10 11.43
N ASP A 220 -9.60 -20.98 10.15
CA ASP A 220 -8.62 -21.86 9.53
C ASP A 220 -7.19 -21.36 9.83
N PRO A 221 -6.41 -22.04 10.69
CA PRO A 221 -5.04 -21.63 11.02
C PRO A 221 -4.07 -21.85 9.85
N GLY A 222 -4.52 -22.51 8.78
CA GLY A 222 -3.78 -22.77 7.57
C GLY A 222 -3.89 -21.67 6.52
N LEU A 223 -4.75 -20.65 6.72
CA LEU A 223 -4.96 -19.54 5.78
C LEU A 223 -4.74 -18.20 6.44
N ARG A 224 -3.93 -17.35 5.80
CA ARG A 224 -3.80 -15.93 6.13
C ARG A 224 -3.89 -15.10 4.86
N ILE A 225 -4.51 -13.94 4.94
CA ILE A 225 -4.66 -13.03 3.80
C ILE A 225 -3.92 -11.72 4.13
N HIS A 226 -2.83 -11.47 3.42
CA HIS A 226 -2.08 -10.23 3.46
C HIS A 226 -2.73 -9.20 2.54
N LEU A 227 -2.84 -7.96 2.99
CA LEU A 227 -3.51 -6.87 2.29
C LEU A 227 -2.66 -5.59 2.42
N ALA A 228 -2.37 -4.96 1.29
CA ALA A 228 -1.70 -3.66 1.24
C ALA A 228 -2.29 -2.79 0.12
N ALA A 229 -2.20 -1.47 0.30
CA ALA A 229 -2.57 -0.46 -0.68
C ALA A 229 -1.55 0.68 -0.63
N ASP A 230 -0.45 0.51 -1.35
CA ASP A 230 0.70 1.41 -1.28
C ASP A 230 0.56 2.55 -2.29
N PRO A 231 0.82 3.82 -1.91
CA PRO A 231 0.72 4.94 -2.84
C PRO A 231 1.79 4.84 -3.94
N VAL A 232 1.37 4.90 -5.21
CA VAL A 232 2.30 4.94 -6.37
C VAL A 232 2.64 6.36 -6.80
N TYR A 233 2.04 7.37 -6.16
CA TYR A 233 2.26 8.79 -6.40
C TYR A 233 2.14 9.17 -7.89
N SER A 234 3.24 9.59 -8.52
CA SER A 234 3.30 10.00 -9.94
C SER A 234 3.80 8.89 -10.87
N VAL A 235 4.02 7.67 -10.36
CA VAL A 235 4.49 6.56 -11.17
C VAL A 235 3.32 6.00 -12.00
N PRO A 236 3.46 5.89 -13.34
CA PRO A 236 2.42 5.31 -14.18
C PRO A 236 2.16 3.84 -13.84
N ALA A 237 0.90 3.41 -13.89
CA ALA A 237 0.48 2.05 -13.55
C ALA A 237 1.21 0.98 -14.37
N GLU A 238 1.45 1.25 -15.66
CA GLU A 238 2.20 0.36 -16.55
C GLU A 238 3.67 0.22 -16.16
N THR A 239 4.25 1.25 -15.53
CA THR A 239 5.64 1.21 -15.04
C THR A 239 5.74 0.36 -13.78
N VAL A 240 4.76 0.51 -12.87
CA VAL A 240 4.64 -0.33 -11.67
C VAL A 240 4.43 -1.79 -12.08
N ALA A 241 3.52 -2.05 -13.02
CA ALA A 241 3.27 -3.39 -13.55
C ALA A 241 4.54 -4.02 -14.16
N ALA A 242 5.27 -3.28 -15.00
CA ALA A 242 6.52 -3.75 -15.59
C ALA A 242 7.58 -4.08 -14.52
N GLN A 243 7.70 -3.25 -13.48
CA GLN A 243 8.62 -3.50 -12.38
C GLN A 243 8.27 -4.79 -11.61
N ILE A 244 6.98 -5.05 -11.38
CA ILE A 244 6.52 -6.28 -10.73
C ILE A 244 6.85 -7.49 -11.61
N HIS A 245 6.64 -7.41 -12.92
CA HIS A 245 7.02 -8.49 -13.84
C HIS A 245 8.53 -8.77 -13.79
N THR A 246 9.37 -7.74 -13.82
CA THR A 246 10.83 -7.91 -13.68
C THR A 246 11.19 -8.58 -12.35
N MET A 247 10.60 -8.15 -11.23
CA MET A 247 10.82 -8.78 -9.92
C MET A 247 10.47 -10.27 -9.92
N VAL A 248 9.33 -10.64 -10.51
CA VAL A 248 8.89 -12.05 -10.61
C VAL A 248 9.79 -12.87 -11.54
N GLU A 249 10.36 -12.27 -12.59
CA GLU A 249 11.28 -12.95 -13.50
C GLU A 249 12.68 -13.17 -12.89
N GLU A 250 13.15 -12.24 -12.06
CA GLU A 250 14.49 -12.28 -11.47
C GLU A 250 14.56 -13.17 -10.22
N ASP A 251 13.48 -13.27 -9.45
CA ASP A 251 13.43 -14.08 -8.23
C ASP A 251 12.92 -15.50 -8.51
N HIS A 252 13.81 -16.48 -8.34
CA HIS A 252 13.52 -17.91 -8.50
C HIS A 252 12.45 -18.48 -7.54
N THR A 253 12.14 -17.79 -6.44
CA THR A 253 11.07 -18.19 -5.51
C THR A 253 9.70 -17.74 -5.99
N LEU A 254 9.65 -16.85 -6.99
CA LEU A 254 8.43 -16.32 -7.58
C LEU A 254 8.13 -17.04 -8.90
N HIS A 255 6.86 -17.36 -9.11
CA HIS A 255 6.38 -18.10 -10.26
C HIS A 255 5.17 -17.39 -10.86
N PRO A 256 5.27 -16.88 -12.10
CA PRO A 256 4.16 -16.17 -12.73
C PRO A 256 2.96 -17.11 -12.89
N LEU A 257 1.77 -16.55 -12.68
CA LEU A 257 0.49 -17.19 -12.95
C LEU A 257 -0.22 -16.44 -14.08
N GLU A 258 -1.15 -17.11 -14.76
CA GLU A 258 -1.99 -16.46 -15.76
C GLU A 258 -2.75 -15.28 -15.13
N PRO A 259 -2.73 -14.09 -15.76
CA PRO A 259 -3.44 -12.94 -15.24
C PRO A 259 -4.95 -13.23 -15.22
N GLU A 260 -5.61 -12.78 -14.16
CA GLU A 260 -7.06 -12.86 -14.04
C GLU A 260 -7.65 -11.47 -14.20
N ARG A 261 -8.79 -11.37 -14.88
CA ARG A 261 -9.56 -10.12 -14.87
C ARG A 261 -10.40 -10.11 -13.60
N ALA A 262 -10.09 -9.20 -12.68
CA ALA A 262 -10.89 -9.02 -11.47
C ALA A 262 -12.35 -8.71 -11.82
N ALA A 263 -13.26 -8.90 -10.85
CA ALA A 263 -14.68 -8.57 -11.03
C ALA A 263 -14.93 -7.12 -11.52
N ARG A 264 -13.96 -6.21 -11.34
CA ARG A 264 -14.00 -4.79 -11.76
C ARG A 264 -13.45 -4.53 -13.17
N GLY A 265 -13.01 -5.55 -13.90
CA GLY A 265 -12.49 -5.42 -15.26
C GLY A 265 -11.01 -5.02 -15.35
N LEU A 266 -10.35 -4.83 -14.20
CA LEU A 266 -8.92 -4.56 -14.06
C LEU A 266 -8.10 -5.80 -14.41
N GLU A 267 -6.93 -5.58 -15.00
CA GLU A 267 -5.92 -6.62 -15.21
C GLU A 267 -5.13 -6.80 -13.91
N VAL A 268 -5.17 -8.01 -13.36
CA VAL A 268 -4.50 -8.36 -12.12
C VAL A 268 -3.27 -9.20 -12.46
N ILE A 269 -2.11 -8.72 -12.04
CA ILE A 269 -0.87 -9.48 -12.10
C ILE A 269 -0.92 -10.53 -11.00
N ARG A 270 -0.64 -11.78 -11.35
CA ARG A 270 -0.66 -12.90 -10.43
C ARG A 270 0.64 -13.67 -10.47
N TYR A 271 1.12 -14.04 -9.30
CA TYR A 271 2.28 -14.90 -9.15
C TYR A 271 2.18 -15.68 -7.84
N ARG A 272 2.87 -16.82 -7.78
CA ARG A 272 3.01 -17.64 -6.60
C ARG A 272 4.43 -17.52 -6.06
N GLU A 273 4.55 -17.33 -4.77
CA GLU A 273 5.81 -17.35 -4.01
C GLU A 273 5.93 -18.67 -3.25
N LEU A 274 7.14 -19.24 -3.24
CA LEU A 274 7.53 -20.44 -2.49
C LEU A 274 8.64 -20.09 -1.49
N PRO A 275 8.32 -19.79 -0.21
CA PRO A 275 9.31 -19.39 0.79
C PRO A 275 10.30 -20.51 1.20
N GLY A 276 10.00 -21.77 0.86
CA GLY A 276 10.86 -22.92 1.14
C GLY A 276 10.51 -23.71 2.41
N ASP A 277 9.39 -23.39 3.07
CA ASP A 277 8.87 -24.07 4.27
C ASP A 277 7.60 -24.91 3.98
N ASP A 278 7.45 -25.37 2.74
CA ASP A 278 6.26 -26.01 2.15
C ASP A 278 5.00 -25.12 2.09
N SER A 279 5.07 -23.88 2.57
CA SER A 279 4.01 -22.90 2.40
C SER A 279 4.03 -22.31 0.99
N GLU A 280 2.88 -21.81 0.55
CA GLU A 280 2.72 -21.12 -0.72
C GLU A 280 1.99 -19.78 -0.46
N VAL A 281 2.42 -18.72 -1.13
CA VAL A 281 1.68 -17.46 -1.16
C VAL A 281 1.24 -17.17 -2.58
N THR A 282 -0.06 -17.03 -2.83
CA THR A 282 -0.55 -16.53 -4.12
C THR A 282 -0.82 -15.04 -4.02
N TRP A 283 -0.04 -14.25 -4.77
CA TRP A 283 -0.17 -12.81 -4.84
C TRP A 283 -1.06 -12.39 -6.01
N SER A 284 -1.89 -11.39 -5.75
CA SER A 284 -2.70 -10.67 -6.75
C SER A 284 -2.46 -9.18 -6.57
N THR A 285 -1.96 -8.51 -7.61
CA THR A 285 -1.60 -7.09 -7.54
C THR A 285 -2.08 -6.31 -8.77
N TRP A 286 -2.51 -5.08 -8.53
CA TRP A 286 -2.97 -4.15 -9.55
C TRP A 286 -2.82 -2.71 -9.06
N VAL A 287 -2.87 -1.75 -9.98
CA VAL A 287 -2.88 -0.33 -9.66
C VAL A 287 -4.25 0.25 -9.94
N GLU A 288 -4.85 0.89 -8.94
CA GLU A 288 -6.14 1.58 -9.02
C GLU A 288 -6.10 2.83 -8.11
N ASP A 289 -6.74 3.92 -8.52
CA ASP A 289 -6.86 5.15 -7.70
C ASP A 289 -5.54 5.67 -7.09
N GLY A 290 -4.43 5.56 -7.84
CA GLY A 290 -3.11 6.04 -7.39
C GLY A 290 -2.42 5.17 -6.33
N HIS A 291 -2.91 3.94 -6.12
CA HIS A 291 -2.33 2.97 -5.20
C HIS A 291 -2.08 1.63 -5.88
N GLN A 292 -1.01 0.94 -5.49
CA GLN A 292 -0.77 -0.45 -5.79
C GLN A 292 -1.43 -1.29 -4.70
N PHE A 293 -2.48 -2.02 -5.09
CA PHE A 293 -3.08 -3.02 -4.23
C PHE A 293 -2.30 -4.33 -4.33
N SER A 294 -2.11 -4.97 -3.18
CA SER A 294 -1.47 -6.29 -3.09
C SER A 294 -2.29 -7.17 -2.13
N VAL A 295 -2.74 -8.31 -2.63
CA VAL A 295 -3.43 -9.34 -1.83
C VAL A 295 -2.64 -10.64 -1.90
N GLY A 296 -2.11 -11.08 -0.77
CA GLY A 296 -1.30 -12.29 -0.65
C GLY A 296 -2.04 -13.37 0.14
N CYS A 297 -2.36 -14.48 -0.50
CA CYS A 297 -3.03 -15.58 0.17
C CYS A 297 -2.02 -16.64 0.56
N HIS A 298 -1.65 -16.65 1.84
CA HIS A 298 -0.66 -17.55 2.42
C HIS A 298 -1.33 -18.81 2.96
N THR A 299 -0.92 -19.96 2.43
CA THR A 299 -1.36 -21.28 2.89
C THR A 299 -0.18 -22.15 3.27
N ARG A 300 -0.36 -23.02 4.28
CA ARG A 300 0.73 -23.92 4.76
C ARG A 300 1.17 -24.99 3.74
N GLN A 301 0.33 -25.24 2.74
CA GLN A 301 0.50 -26.20 1.65
C GLN A 301 -0.30 -25.67 0.45
N THR A 302 -0.36 -26.44 -0.63
CA THR A 302 -1.24 -26.16 -1.77
C THR A 302 -2.67 -25.86 -1.31
N PRO A 303 -3.27 -24.74 -1.76
CA PRO A 303 -4.53 -24.24 -1.23
C PRO A 303 -5.70 -25.17 -1.54
N THR A 304 -6.63 -25.27 -0.58
CA THR A 304 -7.90 -25.97 -0.77
C THR A 304 -8.93 -25.05 -1.43
N ILE A 305 -9.97 -25.63 -2.05
CA ILE A 305 -11.05 -24.86 -2.71
C ILE A 305 -11.67 -23.81 -1.77
N PRO A 306 -11.99 -24.09 -0.49
CA PRO A 306 -12.50 -23.06 0.42
C PRO A 306 -11.52 -21.90 0.67
N GLN A 307 -10.21 -22.19 0.71
CA GLN A 307 -9.18 -21.17 0.91
C GLN A 307 -9.03 -20.29 -0.33
N GLU A 308 -9.04 -20.89 -1.53
CA GLU A 308 -9.06 -20.16 -2.80
C GLU A 308 -10.30 -19.25 -2.91
N ALA A 309 -11.47 -19.75 -2.49
CA ALA A 309 -12.71 -18.98 -2.51
C ALA A 309 -12.68 -17.80 -1.52
N ALA A 310 -12.15 -18.01 -0.32
CA ALA A 310 -11.97 -16.95 0.68
C ALA A 310 -11.01 -15.86 0.17
N CYS A 311 -9.89 -16.27 -0.42
CA CYS A 311 -8.91 -15.40 -1.03
C CYS A 311 -9.52 -14.56 -2.16
N ARG A 312 -10.24 -15.21 -3.09
CA ARG A 312 -10.90 -14.53 -4.20
C ARG A 312 -11.91 -13.48 -3.72
N MET A 313 -12.64 -13.78 -2.64
CA MET A 313 -13.56 -12.81 -2.03
C MET A 313 -12.83 -11.53 -1.60
N ALA A 314 -11.65 -11.66 -1.00
CA ALA A 314 -10.83 -10.52 -0.60
C ALA A 314 -10.32 -9.73 -1.83
N VAL A 315 -9.77 -10.43 -2.84
CA VAL A 315 -9.30 -9.80 -4.08
C VAL A 315 -10.40 -9.01 -4.79
N ASP A 316 -11.60 -9.59 -4.91
CA ASP A 316 -12.71 -8.95 -5.62
C ASP A 316 -13.26 -7.72 -4.86
N SER A 317 -13.08 -7.65 -3.54
CA SER A 317 -13.76 -6.68 -2.67
C SER A 317 -12.87 -5.61 -2.04
N VAL A 318 -11.54 -5.75 -2.07
CA VAL A 318 -10.64 -4.80 -1.40
C VAL A 318 -10.70 -3.42 -2.07
N GLU A 319 -10.91 -2.38 -1.27
CA GLU A 319 -11.06 -1.01 -1.76
C GLU A 319 -10.54 0.00 -0.72
N LEU A 320 -10.25 1.22 -1.18
CA LEU A 320 -9.97 2.33 -0.29
C LEU A 320 -11.26 2.95 0.26
N THR A 321 -11.31 3.20 1.56
CA THR A 321 -12.38 3.96 2.22
C THR A 321 -12.04 5.46 2.21
N GLY A 322 -13.06 6.30 2.02
CA GLY A 322 -12.92 7.75 2.19
C GLY A 322 -12.36 8.53 0.99
N ARG A 323 -12.81 8.24 -0.24
CA ARG A 323 -12.56 9.10 -1.41
C ARG A 323 -12.83 10.57 -1.08
N VAL A 324 -11.82 11.43 -1.24
CA VAL A 324 -11.94 12.90 -1.24
C VAL A 324 -11.86 13.41 -2.68
#